data_AF-A0A951MI43-F1
#
_entry.id   AF-A0A951MI43-F1
#
_cell.length_a   1.000
_cell.length_b   1.000
_cell.length_c   1.000
_cell.angle_alpha   90.00
_cell.angle_beta   90.00
_cell.angle_gamma   90.00
#
_symmetry.space_group_name_H-M   'P 1'
#
loop_
_entity.id
_entity.type
_entity.pdbx_description
1 polymer ?
#
loop_
_entity_poly.entity_id
_entity_poly.type
_entity_poly.pdbx_seq_one_letter_code
_entity_poly.pdbx_strand_id
1 'polypeptide(L)'
;MPIYPLRQVNPSAPAAALYDEWLDEIRQQLEAGDDRWELCRRTLTGLFHPHHADANPRSLPLAAQAALAQMDARNITLEPEYYAEVDEAKFNERKPLLWMWQMFDRSPLG
;
A
#
# COMPACT_ATOMS: atom_id res chain seq x y z
N MET A 1 -41.57 10.25 6.98
CA MET A 1 -40.64 10.75 5.94
C MET A 1 -40.32 9.58 5.01
N PRO A 2 -40.63 9.63 3.71
CA PRO A 2 -40.25 8.55 2.80
C PRO A 2 -38.73 8.46 2.71
N ILE A 3 -38.18 7.25 2.83
CA ILE A 3 -36.76 6.97 2.61
C ILE A 3 -36.61 6.67 1.12
N TYR A 4 -35.89 7.54 0.41
CA TYR A 4 -35.51 7.30 -0.99
C TYR A 4 -34.15 6.61 -1.05
N PRO A 5 -33.93 5.66 -1.98
CA PRO A 5 -32.63 5.03 -2.14
C PRO A 5 -31.58 6.05 -2.58
N LEU A 6 -30.33 5.84 -2.16
CA LEU A 6 -29.21 6.66 -2.60
C LEU A 6 -28.98 6.48 -4.11
N ARG A 7 -28.59 7.57 -4.77
CA ARG A 7 -28.17 7.52 -6.17
C ARG A 7 -26.87 6.74 -6.29
N GLN A 8 -26.83 5.76 -7.18
CA GLN A 8 -25.59 5.10 -7.54
C GLN A 8 -24.74 6.06 -8.40
N VAL A 9 -23.51 6.30 -7.94
CA VAL A 9 -22.52 7.10 -8.66
C VAL A 9 -21.31 6.20 -8.83
N ASN A 10 -21.04 5.81 -10.06
CA ASN A 10 -19.91 4.95 -10.39
C ASN A 10 -18.84 5.76 -11.12
N PRO A 11 -17.56 5.39 -10.97
CA PRO A 11 -16.52 5.90 -11.85
C PRO A 11 -16.81 5.51 -13.31
N SER A 12 -16.14 6.17 -14.25
CA SER A 12 -16.22 5.79 -15.66
C SER A 12 -15.75 4.36 -15.87
N ALA A 13 -16.35 3.65 -16.84
CA ALA A 13 -15.95 2.27 -17.16
C ALA A 13 -14.44 2.10 -17.45
N PRO A 14 -13.77 3.03 -18.18
CA PRO A 14 -12.31 2.96 -18.35
C PRO A 14 -11.52 3.07 -17.04
N ALA A 15 -11.96 3.94 -16.12
CA ALA A 15 -11.31 4.07 -14.82
C ALA A 15 -11.50 2.82 -13.95
N ALA A 16 -12.70 2.22 -13.98
CA ALA A 16 -12.95 0.97 -13.26
C ALA A 16 -12.08 -0.18 -13.80
N ALA A 17 -11.99 -0.34 -15.12
CA ALA A 17 -11.16 -1.36 -15.75
C ALA A 17 -9.67 -1.19 -15.43
N LEU A 18 -9.17 0.06 -15.37
CA LEU A 18 -7.79 0.35 -14.98
C LEU A 18 -7.48 -0.11 -13.55
N TYR A 19 -8.41 0.14 -12.62
CA TYR A 19 -8.26 -0.32 -11.24
C TYR A 19 -8.30 -1.85 -11.14
N ASP A 20 -9.21 -2.50 -11.87
CA ASP A 20 -9.30 -3.97 -11.90
C ASP A 20 -8.00 -4.59 -12.43
N GLU A 21 -7.45 -4.06 -13.53
CA GLU A 21 -6.18 -4.51 -14.10
C GLU A 21 -5.03 -4.34 -13.11
N TRP A 22 -4.91 -3.17 -12.48
CA TRP A 22 -3.87 -2.89 -11.49
C TRP A 22 -3.99 -3.78 -10.24
N LEU A 23 -5.21 -4.02 -9.75
CA LEU A 23 -5.44 -4.92 -8.60
C LEU A 23 -5.14 -6.38 -8.94
N ASP A 24 -5.41 -6.80 -10.18
CA ASP A 24 -5.09 -8.15 -10.65
C ASP A 24 -3.55 -8.38 -10.71
N GLU A 25 -2.76 -7.37 -11.06
CA GLU A 25 -1.28 -7.46 -10.98
C GLU A 25 -0.79 -7.71 -9.55
N ILE A 26 -1.39 -7.02 -8.56
CA ILE A 26 -1.05 -7.22 -7.15
C ILE A 26 -1.51 -8.60 -6.68
N ARG A 27 -2.72 -9.03 -7.09
CA ARG A 27 -3.26 -10.36 -6.75
C ARG A 27 -2.34 -11.46 -7.26
N GLN A 28 -1.91 -11.40 -8.52
CA GLN A 28 -1.04 -12.41 -9.13
C GLN A 28 0.29 -12.55 -8.36
N GLN A 29 0.90 -11.43 -7.95
CA GLN A 29 2.14 -11.46 -7.14
C GLN A 29 1.92 -12.08 -5.75
N LEU A 30 0.78 -11.78 -5.10
CA LEU A 30 0.43 -12.40 -3.82
C LEU A 30 0.20 -13.91 -3.95
N GLU A 31 -0.47 -14.35 -5.02
CA GLU A 31 -0.74 -15.76 -5.30
C GLU A 31 0.52 -16.53 -5.69
N ALA A 32 1.47 -15.88 -6.37
CA ALA A 32 2.78 -16.44 -6.69
C ALA A 32 3.67 -16.66 -5.46
N GLY A 33 3.31 -16.07 -4.31
CA GLY A 33 4.09 -16.16 -3.08
C GLY A 33 5.25 -15.18 -3.02
N ASP A 34 5.17 -14.05 -3.73
CA ASP A 34 6.17 -12.99 -3.66
C ASP A 34 6.36 -12.48 -2.22
N ASP A 35 7.57 -11.97 -1.94
CA ASP A 35 7.86 -11.33 -0.66
C ASP A 35 6.95 -10.11 -0.46
N ARG A 36 6.01 -10.24 0.49
CA ARG A 36 5.04 -9.20 0.83
C ARG A 36 5.70 -7.90 1.24
N TRP A 37 6.85 -7.95 1.90
CA TRP A 37 7.58 -6.74 2.31
C TRP A 37 8.03 -5.95 1.09
N GLU A 38 8.65 -6.63 0.12
CA GLU A 38 9.14 -5.98 -1.09
C GLU A 38 8.00 -5.61 -2.04
N LEU A 39 6.96 -6.44 -2.15
CA LEU A 39 5.76 -6.11 -2.91
C LEU A 39 5.12 -4.81 -2.39
N CYS A 40 4.78 -4.74 -1.11
CA CYS A 40 4.15 -3.56 -0.53
C CYS A 40 5.04 -2.31 -0.64
N ARG A 41 6.36 -2.46 -0.42
CA ARG A 41 7.32 -1.36 -0.58
C ARG A 41 7.34 -0.82 -2.01
N ARG A 42 7.41 -1.71 -3.02
CA ARG A 42 7.40 -1.31 -4.44
C ARG A 42 6.08 -0.67 -4.82
N THR A 43 4.96 -1.25 -4.42
CA THR A 43 3.63 -0.70 -4.66
C THR A 43 3.51 0.71 -4.09
N LEU A 44 3.82 0.91 -2.80
CA LEU A 44 3.77 2.24 -2.19
C LEU A 44 4.74 3.23 -2.83
N THR A 45 5.94 2.79 -3.21
CA THR A 45 6.89 3.64 -3.95
C THR A 45 6.31 4.06 -5.30
N GLY A 46 5.64 3.16 -6.03
CA GLY A 46 4.95 3.48 -7.28
C GLY A 46 3.82 4.50 -7.11
N LEU A 47 3.07 4.43 -6.01
CA LEU A 47 1.98 5.38 -5.73
C LEU A 47 2.50 6.77 -5.33
N PHE A 48 3.45 6.84 -4.39
CA PHE A 48 3.87 8.11 -3.78
C PHE A 48 5.07 8.75 -4.46
N HIS A 49 5.94 7.94 -5.07
CA HIS A 49 7.22 8.34 -5.63
C HIS A 49 7.51 7.63 -6.97
N PRO A 50 6.62 7.70 -7.97
CA PRO A 50 6.74 6.93 -9.21
C PRO A 50 8.07 7.17 -9.95
N HIS A 51 8.62 8.38 -9.86
CA HIS A 51 9.91 8.74 -10.48
C HIS A 51 11.14 8.12 -9.78
N HIS A 52 10.96 7.46 -8.64
CA HIS A 52 12.02 6.86 -7.84
C HIS A 52 11.91 5.33 -7.73
N ALA A 53 11.00 4.68 -8.48
CA ALA A 53 10.79 3.23 -8.40
C ALA A 53 12.10 2.42 -8.57
N ASP A 54 12.95 2.85 -9.51
CA ASP A 54 14.24 2.21 -9.81
C ASP A 54 15.45 3.03 -9.30
N ALA A 55 15.22 4.08 -8.53
CA ALA A 55 16.29 4.94 -8.07
C ALA A 55 17.12 4.27 -6.97
N ASN A 56 18.45 4.45 -7.01
CA ASN A 56 19.30 4.13 -5.86
C ASN A 56 19.07 5.20 -4.77
N PRO A 57 18.48 4.84 -3.59
CA PRO A 57 18.13 5.84 -2.58
C PRO A 57 19.32 6.71 -2.16
N ARG A 58 20.52 6.13 -2.05
CA ARG A 58 21.73 6.87 -1.61
C ARG A 58 22.15 7.99 -2.55
N SER A 59 21.66 7.99 -3.79
CA SER A 59 21.92 9.05 -4.77
C SER A 59 20.94 10.23 -4.66
N LEU A 60 19.87 10.10 -3.87
CA LEU A 60 18.83 11.10 -3.71
C LEU A 60 19.12 12.06 -2.54
N PRO A 61 18.51 13.25 -2.51
CA PRO A 61 18.53 14.11 -1.33
C PRO A 61 18.01 13.40 -0.08
N LEU A 62 18.50 13.77 1.11
CA LEU A 62 18.14 13.12 2.37
C LEU A 62 16.62 13.06 2.63
N ALA A 63 15.89 14.11 2.26
CA ALA A 63 14.43 14.13 2.41
C ALA A 63 13.75 13.05 1.55
N ALA A 64 14.22 12.81 0.32
CA ALA A 64 13.71 11.77 -0.56
C ALA A 64 14.11 10.37 -0.05
N GLN A 65 15.32 10.22 0.49
CA GLN A 65 15.74 8.98 1.15
C GLN A 65 14.82 8.63 2.33
N ALA A 66 14.54 9.61 3.19
CA ALA A 66 13.63 9.44 4.32
C ALA A 66 12.22 9.08 3.84
N ALA A 67 11.71 9.77 2.81
CA ALA A 67 10.39 9.48 2.25
C ALA A 67 10.29 8.04 1.70
N LEU A 68 11.28 7.60 0.93
CA LEU A 68 11.34 6.23 0.41
C LEU A 68 11.49 5.18 1.53
N ALA A 69 12.20 5.50 2.62
CA ALA A 69 12.30 4.60 3.76
C ALA A 69 10.92 4.35 4.41
N GLN A 70 10.02 5.33 4.43
CA GLN A 70 8.66 5.16 4.97
C GLN A 70 7.75 4.31 4.09
N MET A 71 8.13 4.01 2.84
CA MET A 71 7.38 3.07 1.99
C MET A 71 7.55 1.62 2.44
N ASP A 72 8.51 1.36 3.34
CA ASP A 72 8.79 0.06 3.88
C ASP A 72 8.25 -0.08 5.30
N ALA A 73 7.32 -1.02 5.49
CA ALA A 73 6.70 -1.26 6.79
C ALA A 73 7.70 -1.68 7.89
N ARG A 74 8.92 -2.12 7.53
CA ARG A 74 9.99 -2.41 8.50
C ARG A 74 10.46 -1.16 9.25
N ASN A 75 10.27 0.02 8.67
CA ASN A 75 10.69 1.30 9.24
C ASN A 75 9.57 2.04 9.99
N ILE A 76 8.39 1.42 10.09
CA ILE A 76 7.19 2.01 10.68
C ILE A 76 6.75 1.17 11.88
N THR A 77 6.27 1.82 12.93
CA THR A 77 5.60 1.13 14.04
C THR A 77 4.09 1.23 13.90
N LEU A 78 3.39 0.10 13.95
CA LEU A 78 1.93 0.03 13.98
C LEU A 78 1.44 -0.24 15.40
N GLU A 79 0.22 0.20 15.69
CA GLU A 79 -0.38 0.09 17.03
C GLU A 79 -0.25 -1.31 17.67
N PRO A 80 -0.50 -2.43 16.95
CA PRO A 80 -0.44 -3.76 17.57
C PRO A 80 0.92 -4.14 18.15
N GLU A 81 2.00 -3.52 17.67
CA GLU A 81 3.36 -3.78 18.15
C GLU A 81 3.62 -3.25 19.56
N TYR A 82 2.75 -2.36 20.07
CA TYR A 82 2.82 -1.91 21.47
C TYR A 82 2.17 -2.89 22.45
N TYR A 83 1.40 -3.87 21.96
CA TYR A 83 0.64 -4.76 22.83
C TYR A 83 1.48 -5.97 23.26
N ALA A 84 1.60 -6.18 24.56
CA ALA A 84 2.36 -7.31 25.12
C ALA A 84 1.79 -8.69 24.72
N GLU A 85 0.53 -8.76 24.33
CA GLU A 85 -0.15 -10.02 23.94
C GLU A 85 -0.10 -10.29 22.43
N VAL A 86 0.53 -9.42 21.63
CA VAL A 86 0.59 -9.61 20.18
C VAL A 86 1.47 -10.82 19.83
N ASP A 87 0.97 -11.69 18.96
CA ASP A 87 1.79 -12.71 18.33
C ASP A 87 2.62 -12.04 17.23
N GLU A 88 3.87 -11.70 17.54
CA GLU A 88 4.77 -10.98 16.62
C GLU A 88 4.97 -11.70 15.29
N ALA A 89 5.05 -13.04 15.30
CA ALA A 89 5.27 -13.81 14.09
C ALA A 89 4.06 -13.68 13.15
N LYS A 90 2.85 -13.91 13.69
CA LYS A 90 1.62 -13.71 12.92
C LYS A 90 1.44 -12.25 12.50
N PHE A 91 1.80 -11.30 13.35
CA PHE A 91 1.66 -9.89 13.01
C PHE A 91 2.59 -9.50 11.86
N ASN A 92 3.84 -9.93 11.89
CA ASN A 92 4.83 -9.65 10.84
C ASN A 92 4.42 -10.19 9.46
N GLU A 93 3.70 -11.31 9.39
CA GLU A 93 3.13 -11.81 8.11
C GLU A 93 2.11 -10.86 7.46
N ARG A 94 1.48 -10.00 8.28
CA ARG A 94 0.35 -9.14 7.90
C ARG A 94 0.73 -7.65 7.85
N LYS A 95 1.72 -7.25 8.66
CA LYS A 95 2.22 -5.88 8.77
C LYS A 95 2.45 -5.17 7.43
N PRO A 96 3.14 -5.75 6.41
CA PRO A 96 3.34 -5.05 5.14
C PRO A 96 2.02 -4.71 4.44
N LEU A 97 1.04 -5.62 4.44
CA LEU A 97 -0.27 -5.40 3.84
C LEU A 97 -1.10 -4.37 4.62
N LEU A 98 -1.05 -4.41 5.96
CA LEU A 98 -1.71 -3.43 6.81
C LEU A 98 -1.15 -2.02 6.57
N TRP A 99 0.18 -1.88 6.47
CA TRP A 99 0.81 -0.60 6.17
C TRP A 99 0.46 -0.12 4.75
N MET A 100 0.51 -1.01 3.77
CA MET A 100 0.11 -0.70 2.40
C MET A 100 -1.32 -0.18 2.33
N TRP A 101 -2.26 -0.85 3.01
CA TRP A 101 -3.66 -0.41 3.08
C TRP A 101 -3.79 0.98 3.73
N GLN A 102 -3.15 1.18 4.89
CA GLN A 102 -3.16 2.47 5.57
C GLN A 102 -2.60 3.60 4.70
N MET A 103 -1.56 3.34 3.92
CA MET A 103 -0.98 4.34 3.03
C MET A 103 -1.77 4.51 1.73
N PHE A 104 -2.45 3.47 1.26
CA PHE A 104 -3.39 3.56 0.14
C PHE A 104 -4.51 4.56 0.45
N ASP A 105 -5.13 4.47 1.64
CA ASP A 105 -6.13 5.43 2.18
C ASP A 105 -5.62 6.89 2.21
N ARG A 106 -4.30 7.09 2.21
CA ARG A 106 -3.64 8.42 2.23
C ARG A 106 -3.17 8.88 0.86
N SER A 107 -3.29 8.04 -0.15
CA SER A 107 -2.89 8.34 -1.52
C SER A 107 -4.06 8.99 -2.29
N PRO A 108 -3.79 9.57 -3.47
CA PRO A 108 -4.86 9.99 -4.37
C PRO A 108 -5.76 8.84 -4.88
N LEU A 109 -5.38 7.57 -4.67
CA LEU A 109 -6.09 6.40 -5.17
C LEU A 109 -7.19 5.90 -4.22
N GLY A 110 -7.11 6.23 -2.93
CA GLY A 110 -8.20 6.08 -1.95
C GLY A 110 -8.28 4.70 -1.33
#